data_AF-A0A383DQH8-F1
#
_entry.id   AF-A0A383DQH8-F1
#
_cell.length_a   1.000
_cell.length_b   1.000
_cell.length_c   1.000
_cell.angle_alpha   90.00
_cell.angle_beta   90.00
_cell.angle_gamma   90.00
#
_symmetry.space_group_name_H-M   'P 1'
#
loop_
_entity.id
_entity.type
_entity.pdbx_description
1 polymer ?
#
loop_
_entity_poly.entity_id
_entity_poly.type
_entity_poly.pdbx_seq_one_letter_code
_entity_poly.pdbx_strand_id
1 'polypeptide(L)'
;MQGTAPVVRNFQQTIRRPVACSGIGLHSGNKVTLRLRPAPVDHGIVFKRLDLDGLEIPADVTHVNNMHYATGLARDAASVETVEHLLAALVSLEIDNAVVELNQAEVPIMDGSAASFVYLVHEAGVKKLGATRKFLKVIRPIALSRGDKRIALYPSDHFKVTYSISFDHPLLRHQSRTMRLTEAAFVDEIAPARTFGFLKEAEMLRQRGLALG
;
A
#
# COMPACT_ATOMS: atom_id res chain seq x y z
N MET A 1 17.15 -20.94 -19.62
CA MET A 1 15.81 -21.29 -19.14
C MET A 1 14.86 -20.20 -19.59
N GLN A 2 13.91 -20.52 -20.48
CA GLN A 2 12.93 -19.56 -20.99
C GLN A 2 11.96 -19.23 -19.85
N GLY A 3 12.14 -18.07 -19.22
CA GLY A 3 11.19 -17.54 -18.26
C GLY A 3 9.88 -17.23 -18.98
N THR A 4 8.81 -17.92 -18.61
CA THR A 4 7.46 -17.58 -19.03
C THR A 4 7.20 -16.12 -18.68
N ALA A 5 6.76 -15.33 -19.66
CA ALA A 5 6.39 -13.94 -19.41
C ALA A 5 5.29 -13.91 -18.31
N PRO A 6 5.37 -13.00 -17.34
CA PRO A 6 4.33 -12.89 -16.32
C PRO A 6 2.98 -12.62 -17.02
N VAL A 7 2.01 -13.51 -16.80
CA VAL A 7 0.67 -13.36 -17.36
C VAL A 7 -0.05 -12.31 -16.51
N VAL A 8 -0.11 -11.07 -17.01
CA VAL A 8 -0.96 -10.03 -16.42
C VAL A 8 -2.41 -10.52 -16.48
N ARG A 9 -3.11 -10.50 -15.35
CA ARG A 9 -4.50 -10.98 -15.32
C ARG A 9 -5.41 -9.92 -15.93
N ASN A 10 -6.04 -10.29 -17.05
CA ASN A 10 -6.91 -9.38 -17.83
C ASN A 10 -8.30 -9.14 -17.22
N PHE A 11 -8.64 -9.84 -16.14
CA PHE A 11 -9.93 -9.73 -15.47
C PHE A 11 -9.73 -9.24 -14.05
N GLN A 12 -10.67 -8.44 -13.57
CA GLN A 12 -10.66 -7.93 -12.22
C GLN A 12 -10.62 -9.06 -11.20
N GLN A 13 -9.97 -8.81 -10.07
CA GLN A 13 -9.89 -9.76 -8.98
C GLN A 13 -10.38 -9.20 -7.67
N THR A 14 -10.75 -10.12 -6.80
CA THR A 14 -11.06 -9.90 -5.38
C THR A 14 -10.48 -11.05 -4.59
N ILE A 15 -10.38 -10.92 -3.27
CA ILE A 15 -10.14 -12.08 -2.40
C ILE A 15 -11.34 -13.06 -2.45
N ARG A 16 -11.09 -14.35 -2.20
CA ARG A 16 -12.12 -15.41 -2.31
C ARG A 16 -13.00 -15.50 -1.06
N ARG A 17 -12.42 -15.30 0.11
CA ARG A 17 -13.12 -15.32 1.41
C ARG A 17 -12.62 -14.20 2.32
N PRO A 18 -13.40 -13.80 3.34
CA PRO A 18 -12.92 -12.88 4.35
C PRO A 18 -11.70 -13.42 5.10
N VAL A 19 -10.81 -12.52 5.50
CA VAL A 19 -9.63 -12.79 6.33
C VAL A 19 -9.39 -11.59 7.26
N ALA A 20 -8.79 -11.83 8.43
CA ALA A 20 -8.57 -10.79 9.42
C ALA A 20 -7.19 -10.90 10.07
N CYS A 21 -6.65 -9.76 10.50
CA CYS A 21 -5.49 -9.70 11.38
C CYS A 21 -5.68 -8.61 12.43
N SER A 22 -4.91 -8.72 13.52
CA SER A 22 -4.83 -7.69 14.54
C SER A 22 -3.38 -7.29 14.76
N GLY A 23 -3.16 -6.01 15.04
CA GLY A 23 -1.85 -5.43 15.27
C GLY A 23 -1.97 -4.09 15.98
N ILE A 24 -0.90 -3.31 15.94
CA ILE A 24 -0.81 -1.98 16.52
C ILE A 24 -0.63 -0.97 15.38
N GLY A 25 -1.25 0.20 15.46
CA GLY A 25 -0.96 1.32 14.55
C GLY A 25 0.41 1.93 14.86
N LEU A 26 1.22 2.21 13.83
CA LEU A 26 2.58 2.75 14.01
C LEU A 26 2.56 4.07 14.77
N HIS A 27 1.71 4.99 14.33
CA HIS A 27 1.69 6.34 14.87
C HIS A 27 0.80 6.46 16.09
N SER A 28 -0.39 5.87 16.04
CA SER A 28 -1.37 5.95 17.13
C SER A 28 -1.01 5.09 18.35
N GLY A 29 -0.29 3.98 18.16
CA GLY A 29 -0.10 2.97 19.20
C GLY A 29 -1.38 2.20 19.56
N ASN A 30 -2.48 2.43 18.85
CA ASN A 30 -3.77 1.79 19.13
C ASN A 30 -3.79 0.34 18.64
N LYS A 31 -4.49 -0.54 19.36
CA LYS A 31 -4.79 -1.89 18.89
C LYS A 31 -5.83 -1.84 17.77
N VAL A 32 -5.45 -2.32 16.60
CA VAL A 32 -6.28 -2.33 15.40
C VAL A 32 -6.64 -3.76 15.01
N THR A 33 -7.88 -3.96 14.58
CA THR A 33 -8.31 -5.14 13.84
C THR A 33 -8.67 -4.74 12.42
N LEU A 34 -7.99 -5.36 11.46
CA LEU A 34 -8.25 -5.21 10.04
C LEU A 34 -8.94 -6.47 9.52
N ARG A 35 -9.98 -6.31 8.69
CA ARG A 35 -10.57 -7.40 7.91
C ARG A 35 -10.61 -7.05 6.44
N LEU A 36 -10.12 -7.97 5.59
CA LEU A 36 -10.34 -7.90 4.16
C LEU A 36 -11.57 -8.72 3.81
N ARG A 37 -12.47 -8.16 3.00
CA ARG A 37 -13.65 -8.87 2.47
C ARG A 37 -13.70 -8.81 0.95
N PRO A 38 -14.28 -9.85 0.30
CA PRO A 38 -14.53 -9.80 -1.12
C PRO A 38 -15.44 -8.63 -1.50
N ALA A 39 -15.21 -8.04 -2.67
CA ALA A 39 -16.04 -6.97 -3.20
C ALA A 39 -16.45 -7.24 -4.66
N PRO A 40 -17.58 -6.68 -5.12
CA PRO A 40 -18.05 -6.87 -6.49
C PRO A 40 -17.17 -6.16 -7.52
N VAL A 41 -17.48 -6.40 -8.80
CA VAL A 41 -16.84 -5.72 -9.95
C VAL A 41 -16.94 -4.21 -9.80
N ASP A 42 -15.86 -3.51 -10.23
CA ASP A 42 -15.75 -2.04 -10.25
C ASP A 42 -15.95 -1.36 -8.89
N HIS A 43 -15.90 -2.11 -7.79
CA HIS A 43 -15.97 -1.57 -6.44
C HIS A 43 -14.68 -0.84 -6.04
N GLY A 44 -13.52 -1.30 -6.53
CA GLY A 44 -12.23 -0.80 -6.10
C GLY A 44 -11.86 -1.25 -4.68
N ILE A 45 -10.78 -0.67 -4.15
CA ILE A 45 -10.40 -0.82 -2.75
C ILE A 45 -11.08 0.28 -1.93
N VAL A 46 -11.89 -0.11 -0.95
CA VAL A 46 -12.62 0.83 -0.10
C VAL A 46 -12.36 0.50 1.36
N PHE A 47 -11.88 1.47 2.12
CA PHE A 47 -11.75 1.37 3.57
C PHE A 47 -13.09 1.62 4.24
N LYS A 48 -13.38 0.88 5.31
CA LYS A 48 -14.64 0.97 6.05
C LYS A 48 -14.37 1.07 7.55
N ARG A 49 -14.72 2.20 8.16
CA ARG A 49 -14.53 2.47 9.60
C ARG A 49 -15.71 1.92 10.41
N LEU A 50 -15.55 0.72 10.93
CA LEU A 50 -16.58 0.02 11.71
C LEU A 50 -16.88 0.70 13.06
N ASP A 51 -15.92 1.44 13.59
CA ASP A 51 -16.08 2.26 14.79
C ASP A 51 -16.80 3.59 14.53
N LEU A 52 -17.09 3.91 13.27
CA LEU A 52 -17.83 5.09 12.82
C LEU A 52 -19.02 4.67 11.93
N ASP A 53 -19.86 3.76 12.44
CA ASP A 53 -21.07 3.27 11.76
C ASP A 53 -20.85 2.73 10.32
N GLY A 54 -19.63 2.29 10.02
CA GLY A 54 -19.28 1.75 8.71
C GLY A 54 -19.12 2.81 7.64
N LEU A 55 -18.73 4.05 7.98
CA LEU A 55 -18.35 5.07 6.99
C LEU A 55 -17.25 4.54 6.05
N GLU A 56 -17.41 4.84 4.76
CA GLU A 56 -16.58 4.29 3.68
C GLU A 56 -15.69 5.36 3.04
N ILE A 57 -14.43 5.02 2.81
CA ILE A 57 -13.41 5.89 2.22
C ILE A 57 -12.78 5.15 1.03
N PRO A 58 -13.12 5.52 -0.21
CA PRO A 58 -12.47 4.96 -1.40
C PRO A 58 -10.96 5.24 -1.43
N ALA A 59 -10.17 4.24 -1.82
CA ALA A 59 -8.72 4.38 -1.96
C ALA A 59 -8.34 5.00 -3.31
N ASP A 60 -8.70 6.28 -3.50
CA ASP A 60 -8.34 7.06 -4.67
C ASP A 60 -7.68 8.39 -4.31
N VAL A 61 -7.08 9.04 -5.32
CA VAL A 61 -6.30 10.27 -5.15
C VAL A 61 -7.12 11.47 -4.67
N THR A 62 -8.44 11.47 -4.84
CA THR A 62 -9.32 12.59 -4.43
C THR A 62 -9.56 12.59 -2.92
N HIS A 63 -9.34 11.45 -2.27
CA HIS A 63 -9.52 11.28 -0.83
C HIS A 63 -8.20 11.41 -0.05
N VAL A 64 -7.07 11.67 -0.70
CA VAL A 64 -5.79 11.84 0.02
C VAL A 64 -5.83 13.11 0.87
N ASN A 65 -5.68 12.95 2.18
CA ASN A 65 -5.81 14.04 3.17
C ASN A 65 -4.47 14.42 3.80
N ASN A 66 -3.62 13.42 4.08
CA ASN A 66 -2.36 13.59 4.80
C ASN A 66 -1.24 12.86 4.07
N MET A 67 -0.05 13.46 4.06
CA MET A 67 1.18 12.90 3.50
C MET A 67 2.38 13.10 4.45
N HIS A 68 2.14 13.47 5.70
CA HIS A 68 3.17 13.65 6.72
C HIS A 68 3.44 12.32 7.41
N TYR A 69 4.61 11.73 7.14
CA TYR A 69 5.11 10.46 7.70
C TYR A 69 4.37 9.19 7.28
N ALA A 70 3.12 9.31 6.80
CA ALA A 70 2.35 8.23 6.19
C ALA A 70 1.38 8.79 5.13
N THR A 71 0.77 7.91 4.33
CA THR A 71 -0.36 8.30 3.46
C THR A 71 -1.68 8.14 4.21
N GLY A 72 -2.43 9.23 4.28
CA GLY A 72 -3.76 9.30 4.89
C GLY A 72 -4.87 9.55 3.88
N LEU A 73 -5.99 8.85 4.03
CA LEU A 73 -7.22 9.06 3.27
C LEU A 73 -8.32 9.59 4.19
N ALA A 74 -9.19 10.47 3.69
CA ALA A 74 -10.35 10.94 4.43
C ALA A 74 -11.56 11.14 3.52
N ARG A 75 -12.73 10.93 4.11
CA ARG A 75 -14.03 11.27 3.53
C ARG A 75 -15.02 11.57 4.65
N ASP A 76 -15.74 12.67 4.52
CA ASP A 76 -16.70 13.13 5.51
C ASP A 76 -16.06 13.20 6.91
N ALA A 77 -16.60 12.50 7.91
CA ALA A 77 -16.08 12.45 9.27
C ALA A 77 -15.04 11.34 9.52
N ALA A 78 -14.72 10.52 8.51
CA ALA A 78 -13.85 9.36 8.65
C ALA A 78 -12.49 9.58 7.98
N SER A 79 -11.43 9.03 8.60
CA SER A 79 -10.08 8.97 8.05
C SER A 79 -9.43 7.60 8.24
N VAL A 80 -8.39 7.32 7.47
CA VAL A 80 -7.52 6.16 7.65
C VAL A 80 -6.09 6.54 7.26
N GLU A 81 -5.15 6.30 8.16
CA GLU A 81 -3.73 6.58 7.97
C GLU A 81 -2.93 5.29 7.73
N THR A 82 -1.71 5.45 7.20
CA THR A 82 -0.73 4.36 6.99
C THR A 82 -1.22 3.28 6.01
N VAL A 83 -1.92 3.71 4.95
CA VAL A 83 -2.53 2.80 3.96
C VAL A 83 -1.53 2.15 2.98
N GLU A 84 -0.35 2.74 2.84
CA GLU A 84 0.60 2.46 1.76
C GLU A 84 1.10 1.02 1.69
N HIS A 85 1.42 0.37 2.81
CA HIS A 85 1.93 -1.01 2.81
C HIS A 85 0.86 -2.01 2.39
N LEU A 86 -0.37 -1.82 2.89
CA LEU A 86 -1.51 -2.64 2.51
C LEU A 86 -1.84 -2.46 1.02
N LEU A 87 -1.90 -1.21 0.55
CA LEU A 87 -2.19 -0.92 -0.86
C LEU A 87 -1.10 -1.47 -1.78
N ALA A 88 0.18 -1.40 -1.37
CA ALA A 88 1.28 -2.02 -2.11
C ALA A 88 1.09 -3.53 -2.26
N ALA A 89 0.69 -4.23 -1.19
CA ALA A 89 0.39 -5.66 -1.25
C ALA A 89 -0.80 -5.97 -2.17
N LEU A 90 -1.92 -5.26 -2.00
CA LEU A 90 -3.14 -5.50 -2.78
C LEU A 90 -2.91 -5.28 -4.28
N VAL A 91 -2.27 -4.17 -4.67
CA VAL A 91 -1.98 -3.87 -6.07
C VAL A 91 -1.02 -4.89 -6.68
N SER A 92 0.02 -5.29 -5.95
CA SER A 92 1.05 -6.21 -6.45
C SER A 92 0.56 -7.65 -6.57
N LEU A 93 -0.41 -8.04 -5.75
CA LEU A 93 -1.13 -9.32 -5.83
C LEU A 93 -2.36 -9.25 -6.77
N GLU A 94 -2.51 -8.13 -7.49
CA GLU A 94 -3.54 -7.89 -8.48
C GLU A 94 -4.98 -7.90 -7.93
N ILE A 95 -5.17 -7.56 -6.66
CA ILE A 95 -6.49 -7.35 -6.07
C ILE A 95 -7.04 -5.99 -6.51
N ASP A 96 -8.09 -6.01 -7.33
CA ASP A 96 -8.75 -4.80 -7.80
C ASP A 96 -9.87 -4.35 -6.88
N ASN A 97 -10.56 -5.31 -6.24
CA ASN A 97 -11.76 -5.05 -5.46
C ASN A 97 -11.64 -5.69 -4.07
N ALA A 98 -11.77 -4.90 -3.02
CA ALA A 98 -11.89 -5.37 -1.64
C ALA A 98 -12.52 -4.31 -0.74
N VAL A 99 -13.23 -4.77 0.29
CA VAL A 99 -13.58 -3.92 1.44
C VAL A 99 -12.53 -4.15 2.53
N VAL A 100 -11.91 -3.08 3.00
CA VAL A 100 -10.94 -3.08 4.10
C VAL A 100 -11.60 -2.52 5.36
N GLU A 101 -12.11 -3.40 6.21
CA GLU A 101 -12.74 -3.01 7.47
C GLU A 101 -11.69 -2.73 8.55
N LEU A 102 -11.83 -1.60 9.25
CA LEU A 102 -10.99 -1.19 10.37
C LEU A 102 -11.85 -0.73 11.54
N ASN A 103 -11.38 -0.97 12.77
CA ASN A 103 -11.99 -0.45 13.99
C ASN A 103 -11.22 0.75 14.59
N GLN A 104 -10.26 1.29 13.83
CA GLN A 104 -9.40 2.41 14.21
C GLN A 104 -9.03 3.22 12.96
N ALA A 105 -8.53 4.43 13.17
CA ALA A 105 -8.15 5.38 12.12
C ALA A 105 -6.77 5.10 11.47
N GLU A 106 -6.16 3.95 11.72
CA GLU A 106 -4.83 3.60 11.20
C GLU A 106 -4.79 2.12 10.85
N VAL A 107 -4.12 1.78 9.73
CA VAL A 107 -3.84 0.38 9.37
C VAL A 107 -2.77 -0.19 10.34
N PRO A 108 -2.90 -1.45 10.81
CA PRO A 108 -1.88 -2.04 11.68
C PRO A 108 -0.53 -2.13 10.97
N ILE A 109 0.56 -1.74 11.65
CA ILE A 109 1.90 -1.70 11.05
C ILE A 109 2.49 -3.09 10.80
N MET A 110 1.97 -4.10 11.50
CA MET A 110 2.47 -5.47 11.48
C MET A 110 3.96 -5.54 11.85
N ASP A 111 4.82 -6.02 10.95
CA ASP A 111 6.28 -6.04 11.11
C ASP A 111 6.98 -4.83 10.48
N GLY A 112 6.20 -3.85 9.99
CA GLY A 112 6.68 -2.69 9.27
C GLY A 112 6.86 -2.90 7.76
N SER A 113 6.51 -4.07 7.23
CA SER A 113 6.61 -4.42 5.81
C SER A 113 5.24 -4.72 5.18
N ALA A 114 5.22 -5.11 3.91
CA ALA A 114 4.01 -5.60 3.23
C ALA A 114 3.84 -7.14 3.33
N ALA A 115 4.84 -7.88 3.82
CA ALA A 115 4.87 -9.34 3.83
C ALA A 115 3.69 -9.95 4.60
N SER A 116 3.30 -9.34 5.72
CA SER A 116 2.15 -9.77 6.53
C SER A 116 0.83 -9.67 5.76
N PHE A 117 0.67 -8.63 4.93
CA PHE A 117 -0.52 -8.46 4.09
C PHE A 117 -0.51 -9.39 2.88
N VAL A 118 0.66 -9.66 2.31
CA VAL A 118 0.83 -10.67 1.26
C VAL A 118 0.38 -12.04 1.76
N TYR A 119 0.85 -12.45 2.94
CA TYR A 119 0.42 -13.68 3.58
C TYR A 119 -1.10 -13.72 3.77
N LEU A 120 -1.70 -12.61 4.25
CA LEU A 120 -3.14 -12.50 4.48
C LEU A 120 -3.96 -12.71 3.19
N VAL A 121 -3.53 -12.11 2.08
CA VAL A 121 -4.20 -12.26 0.78
C VAL A 121 -4.03 -13.67 0.22
N HIS A 122 -2.85 -14.28 0.36
CA HIS A 122 -2.64 -15.67 -0.05
C HIS A 122 -3.51 -16.65 0.77
N GLU A 123 -3.64 -16.41 2.07
CA GLU A 123 -4.50 -17.18 2.97
C GLU A 123 -5.98 -17.10 2.53
N ALA A 124 -6.46 -15.89 2.22
CA ALA A 124 -7.81 -15.69 1.69
C ALA A 124 -8.02 -16.31 0.30
N GLY A 125 -6.95 -16.43 -0.48
CA GLY A 125 -6.99 -16.83 -1.88
C GLY A 125 -7.63 -15.78 -2.79
N VAL A 126 -7.39 -15.91 -4.09
CA VAL A 126 -7.88 -14.95 -5.09
C VAL A 126 -9.05 -15.53 -5.89
N LYS A 127 -10.00 -14.66 -6.26
CA LYS A 127 -11.16 -14.95 -7.10
C LYS A 127 -11.18 -13.97 -8.28
N LYS A 128 -11.20 -14.55 -9.49
CA LYS A 128 -11.45 -13.83 -10.74
C LYS A 128 -12.92 -13.38 -10.80
N LEU A 129 -13.14 -12.16 -11.26
CA LEU A 129 -14.46 -11.59 -11.53
C LEU A 129 -14.75 -11.54 -13.04
N GLY A 130 -16.02 -11.34 -13.39
CA GLY A 130 -16.53 -11.38 -14.77
C GLY A 130 -16.27 -10.12 -15.60
N ALA A 131 -15.41 -9.20 -15.14
CA ALA A 131 -15.13 -7.93 -15.81
C ALA A 131 -13.65 -7.78 -16.12
N THR A 132 -13.34 -7.08 -17.21
CA THR A 132 -11.96 -6.80 -17.60
C THR A 132 -11.30 -5.81 -16.63
N ARG A 133 -10.03 -6.05 -16.34
CA ARG A 133 -9.20 -5.15 -15.53
C ARG A 133 -8.85 -3.90 -16.34
N LYS A 134 -8.89 -2.73 -15.69
CA LYS A 134 -8.52 -1.45 -16.30
C LYS A 134 -7.09 -1.10 -15.89
N PHE A 135 -6.29 -0.62 -16.83
CA PHE A 135 -4.89 -0.23 -16.59
C PHE A 135 -4.68 1.22 -17.00
N LEU A 136 -3.86 1.95 -16.23
CA LEU A 136 -3.40 3.27 -16.61
C LEU A 136 -2.15 3.13 -17.49
N LYS A 137 -2.26 3.47 -18.78
CA LYS A 137 -1.12 3.47 -19.71
C LYS A 137 -0.53 4.87 -19.81
N VAL A 138 0.75 5.00 -19.44
CA VAL A 138 1.52 6.24 -19.64
C VAL A 138 1.91 6.32 -21.11
N ILE A 139 1.37 7.30 -21.84
CA ILE A 139 1.62 7.49 -23.29
C ILE A 139 2.66 8.56 -23.59
N ARG A 140 2.97 9.42 -22.63
CA ARG A 140 4.00 10.46 -22.72
C ARG A 140 4.68 10.68 -21.37
N PRO A 141 5.95 11.12 -21.34
CA PRO A 141 6.62 11.44 -20.09
C PRO A 141 5.89 12.52 -19.29
N ILE A 142 5.85 12.34 -17.96
CA ILE A 142 5.37 13.33 -16.99
C ILE A 142 6.42 13.40 -15.89
N ALA A 143 6.85 14.60 -15.51
CA ALA A 143 7.82 14.78 -14.44
C ALA A 143 7.47 16.00 -13.60
N LEU A 144 7.70 15.88 -12.30
CA LEU A 144 7.55 16.96 -11.32
C LEU A 144 8.82 17.00 -10.46
N SER A 145 9.31 18.20 -10.17
CA SER A 145 10.45 18.42 -9.28
C SER A 145 10.11 19.50 -8.27
N ARG A 146 10.55 19.32 -7.02
CA ARG A 146 10.41 20.30 -5.93
C ARG A 146 11.65 20.22 -5.04
N GLY A 147 12.49 21.27 -5.08
CA GLY A 147 13.77 21.25 -4.40
C GLY A 147 14.66 20.12 -4.92
N ASP A 148 15.15 19.28 -4.01
CA ASP A 148 15.96 18.09 -4.27
C ASP A 148 15.14 16.84 -4.60
N LYS A 149 13.79 16.91 -4.55
CA LYS A 149 12.90 15.78 -4.80
C LYS A 149 12.38 15.80 -6.24
N ARG A 150 12.33 14.62 -6.86
CA ARG A 150 11.79 14.43 -8.22
C ARG A 150 10.98 13.14 -8.30
N ILE A 151 9.86 13.21 -9.01
CA ILE A 151 9.08 12.04 -9.45
C ILE A 151 8.83 12.15 -10.96
N ALA A 152 8.93 11.02 -11.66
CA ALA A 152 8.68 10.98 -13.09
C ALA A 152 8.07 9.64 -13.52
N LEU A 153 7.18 9.72 -14.51
CA LEU A 153 6.55 8.60 -15.19
C LEU A 153 6.96 8.64 -16.67
N TYR A 154 7.35 7.50 -17.21
CA TYR A 154 7.76 7.35 -18.60
C TYR A 154 6.95 6.24 -19.27
N PRO A 155 6.63 6.34 -20.57
CA PRO A 155 6.03 5.25 -21.32
C PRO A 155 6.88 3.99 -21.25
N SER A 156 6.24 2.84 -21.02
CA SER A 156 6.91 1.54 -20.89
C SER A 156 5.89 0.43 -21.09
N ASP A 157 6.31 -0.68 -21.70
CA ASP A 157 5.51 -1.91 -21.81
C ASP A 157 5.54 -2.75 -20.52
N HIS A 158 6.31 -2.31 -19.53
CA HIS A 158 6.47 -2.97 -18.24
C HIS A 158 6.31 -1.98 -17.09
N PHE A 159 5.71 -2.44 -15.99
CA PHE A 159 5.74 -1.71 -14.74
C PHE A 159 7.14 -1.82 -14.12
N LYS A 160 7.88 -0.72 -14.12
CA LYS A 160 9.26 -0.63 -13.65
C LYS A 160 9.37 0.57 -12.73
N VAL A 161 9.94 0.36 -11.54
CA VAL A 161 10.16 1.41 -10.56
C VAL A 161 11.65 1.60 -10.37
N THR A 162 12.07 2.87 -10.41
CA THR A 162 13.39 3.31 -9.98
C THR A 162 13.20 4.20 -8.78
N TYR A 163 13.85 3.87 -7.68
CA TYR A 163 13.81 4.68 -6.47
C TYR A 163 15.23 4.99 -6.05
N SER A 164 15.48 6.26 -5.72
CA SER A 164 16.78 6.73 -5.27
C SER A 164 16.62 7.46 -3.94
N ILE A 165 17.46 7.11 -2.98
CA ILE A 165 17.55 7.79 -1.69
C ILE A 165 18.88 8.53 -1.60
N SER A 166 18.92 9.60 -0.82
CA SER A 166 20.14 10.34 -0.52
C SER A 166 20.05 10.85 0.92
N PHE A 167 20.60 10.08 1.85
CA PHE A 167 20.67 10.47 3.25
C PHE A 167 22.10 10.85 3.62
N ASP A 168 22.26 11.95 4.36
CA ASP A 168 23.53 12.24 5.04
C ASP A 168 23.69 11.36 6.28
N HIS A 169 23.86 10.06 6.03
CA HIS A 169 24.05 9.04 7.05
C HIS A 169 25.01 7.97 6.51
N PRO A 170 26.04 7.56 7.28
CA PRO A 170 27.10 6.67 6.80
C PRO A 170 26.60 5.32 6.26
N LEU A 171 25.49 4.80 6.80
CA LEU A 171 24.91 3.52 6.38
C LEU A 171 23.95 3.61 5.19
N LEU A 172 23.42 4.80 4.88
CA LEU A 172 22.42 4.97 3.82
C LEU A 172 23.03 5.65 2.60
N ARG A 173 23.69 6.81 2.76
CA ARG A 173 24.31 7.56 1.66
C ARG A 173 23.36 7.71 0.46
N HIS A 174 23.92 7.82 -0.74
CA HIS A 174 23.16 7.75 -1.98
C HIS A 174 23.03 6.30 -2.43
N GLN A 175 21.80 5.85 -2.65
CA GLN A 175 21.50 4.54 -3.21
C GLN A 175 20.44 4.67 -4.29
N SER A 176 20.51 3.81 -5.30
CA SER A 176 19.51 3.75 -6.36
C SER A 176 19.25 2.30 -6.73
N ARG A 177 17.98 1.93 -6.86
CA ARG A 177 17.57 0.60 -7.30
C ARG A 177 16.51 0.73 -8.37
N THR A 178 16.68 -0.04 -9.44
CA THR A 178 15.69 -0.19 -10.52
C THR A 178 15.20 -1.63 -10.55
N MET A 179 13.89 -1.82 -10.61
CA MET A 179 13.31 -3.16 -10.69
C MET A 179 12.05 -3.17 -11.55
N ARG A 180 11.90 -4.22 -12.36
CA ARG A 180 10.63 -4.55 -13.00
C ARG A 180 9.74 -5.21 -11.94
N LEU A 181 8.58 -4.62 -11.68
CA LEU A 181 7.64 -5.15 -10.71
C LEU A 181 6.72 -6.18 -11.36
N THR A 182 6.81 -7.40 -10.86
CA THR A 182 5.89 -8.51 -11.10
C THR A 182 5.37 -8.99 -9.74
N GLU A 183 4.30 -9.78 -9.71
CA GLU A 183 3.82 -10.40 -8.46
C GLU A 183 4.97 -11.10 -7.71
N ALA A 184 5.70 -11.98 -8.39
CA ALA A 184 6.83 -12.70 -7.81
C ALA A 184 7.95 -11.78 -7.32
N ALA A 185 8.40 -10.81 -8.14
CA ALA A 185 9.45 -9.89 -7.74
C ALA A 185 9.04 -9.02 -6.54
N PHE A 186 7.76 -8.64 -6.44
CA PHE A 186 7.26 -7.93 -5.28
C PHE A 186 7.31 -8.81 -4.03
N VAL A 187 6.76 -10.03 -4.11
CA VAL A 187 6.68 -10.95 -2.96
C VAL A 187 8.08 -11.31 -2.44
N ASP A 188 9.03 -11.59 -3.33
CA ASP A 188 10.35 -12.07 -2.94
C ASP A 188 11.30 -10.93 -2.52
N GLU A 189 11.25 -9.77 -3.21
CA GLU A 189 12.28 -8.74 -3.07
C GLU A 189 11.82 -7.45 -2.39
N ILE A 190 10.51 -7.18 -2.32
CA ILE A 190 9.96 -5.90 -1.83
C ILE A 190 9.07 -6.08 -0.62
N ALA A 191 8.18 -7.07 -0.63
CA ALA A 191 7.23 -7.29 0.45
C ALA A 191 7.91 -7.43 1.83
N PRO A 192 9.09 -8.08 1.98
CA PRO A 192 9.80 -8.18 3.26
C PRO A 192 10.55 -6.90 3.69
N ALA A 193 10.66 -5.89 2.82
CA ALA A 193 11.37 -4.66 3.15
C ALA A 193 10.56 -3.83 4.14
N ARG A 194 11.11 -3.65 5.35
CA ARG A 194 10.47 -2.90 6.43
C ARG A 194 10.70 -1.40 6.28
N THR A 195 9.77 -0.60 6.80
CA THR A 195 9.98 0.81 7.07
C THR A 195 11.16 1.03 8.03
N PHE A 196 11.73 2.22 8.01
CA PHE A 196 12.81 2.61 8.90
C PHE A 196 12.67 4.07 9.33
N GLY A 197 13.26 4.40 10.46
CA GLY A 197 13.40 5.76 10.96
C GLY A 197 14.70 5.90 11.75
N PHE A 198 15.10 7.13 12.06
CA PHE A 198 16.28 7.38 12.88
C PHE A 198 15.90 7.46 14.36
N LEU A 199 16.71 6.85 15.23
CA LEU A 199 16.46 6.87 16.68
C LEU A 199 16.30 8.29 17.24
N LYS A 200 17.14 9.24 16.76
CA LYS A 200 17.06 10.66 17.14
C LYS A 200 15.71 11.32 16.77
N GLU A 201 15.03 10.82 15.73
CA GLU A 201 13.73 11.32 15.28
C GLU A 201 12.60 10.63 16.01
N ALA A 202 12.78 9.37 16.42
CA ALA A 202 11.75 8.61 17.15
C ALA A 202 11.33 9.31 18.45
N GLU A 203 12.28 9.82 19.23
CA GLU A 203 11.97 10.58 20.45
C GLU A 203 11.19 11.86 20.15
N MET A 204 11.59 12.61 19.12
CA MET A 204 10.88 13.81 18.69
C MET A 204 9.45 13.50 18.19
N LEU A 205 9.29 12.42 17.43
CA LEU A 205 8.00 11.98 16.91
C LEU A 205 7.06 11.60 18.06
N ARG A 206 7.57 10.85 19.05
CA ARG A 206 6.81 10.48 20.26
C ARG A 206 6.32 11.69 21.03
N GLN A 207 7.17 12.71 21.19
CA GLN A 207 6.79 13.99 21.81
C GLN A 207 5.68 14.73 21.05
N ARG A 208 5.51 14.45 19.75
CA ARG A 208 4.47 15.00 18.89
C ARG A 208 3.25 14.08 18.72
N GLY A 209 3.17 13.00 19.50
CA GLY A 209 2.08 12.03 19.41
C GLY A 209 2.14 11.10 18.19
N LEU A 210 3.32 10.91 17.61
CA LEU A 210 3.60 10.00 16.49
C LEU A 210 4.56 8.89 16.92
N ALA A 211 4.59 7.78 16.19
CA ALA A 211 5.47 6.63 16.46
C ALA A 211 5.33 6.07 17.90
N LEU A 212 4.08 5.96 18.37
CA LEU A 212 3.72 5.48 19.70
C LEU A 212 3.63 3.95 19.79
N GLY A 213 3.45 3.26 18.65
CA GLY A 213 3.49 1.81 18.53
C GLY A 213 4.90 1.27 18.31
#